data_AF-A0A3B0R9C3-F1
#
_entry.id   AF-A0A3B0R9C3-F1
#
_cell.length_a   1.000
_cell.length_b   1.000
_cell.length_c   1.000
_cell.angle_alpha   90.00
_cell.angle_beta   90.00
_cell.angle_gamma   90.00
#
_symmetry.space_group_name_H-M   'P 1'
#
loop_
_entity.id
_entity.type
_entity.pdbx_description
1 polymer ?
#
loop_
_entity_poly.entity_id
_entity_poly.type
_entity_poly.pdbx_seq_one_letter_code
_entity_poly.pdbx_strand_id
1 'polypeptide(L)'
;MATAALTIVMTVSPLSSAFAQSKANCTCRFAGQNYKTGDIMCIRGKLSRCEFVLNNTSWKTIAETCPQASAPGPRQSPLSTTEVAIMARMHRQFSIK
;
A
#
# COMPACT_ATOMS: atom_id res chain seq x y z
N MET A 1 25.45 72.62 -31.67
CA MET A 1 25.72 71.51 -30.74
C MET A 1 24.41 70.75 -30.59
N ALA A 2 24.29 69.55 -31.17
CA ALA A 2 23.05 68.77 -31.13
C ALA A 2 23.23 67.59 -30.18
N THR A 3 22.46 67.57 -29.09
CA THR A 3 22.46 66.47 -28.11
C THR A 3 21.42 65.43 -28.53
N ALA A 4 21.89 64.27 -29.00
CA ALA A 4 21.03 63.12 -29.25
C ALA A 4 20.72 62.42 -27.91
N ALA A 5 19.44 62.41 -27.52
CA ALA A 5 18.97 61.70 -26.34
C ALA A 5 18.79 60.21 -26.66
N LEU A 6 19.61 59.35 -26.04
CA LEU A 6 19.51 57.89 -26.17
C LEU A 6 18.50 57.37 -25.14
N THR A 7 17.30 57.00 -25.60
CA THR A 7 16.28 56.35 -24.76
C THR A 7 16.56 54.85 -24.66
N ILE A 8 16.98 54.38 -23.48
CA ILE A 8 17.16 52.96 -23.18
C ILE A 8 15.78 52.36 -22.89
N VAL A 9 15.27 51.54 -23.82
CA VAL A 9 14.03 50.78 -23.64
C VAL A 9 14.35 49.52 -22.85
N MET A 10 13.99 49.49 -21.56
CA MET A 10 14.10 48.28 -20.74
C MET A 10 12.95 47.32 -21.07
N THR A 11 13.22 46.33 -21.91
CA THR A 11 12.27 45.25 -22.21
C THR A 11 12.15 44.33 -20.99
N VAL A 12 11.04 44.44 -20.27
CA VAL A 12 10.67 43.48 -19.21
C VAL A 12 10.14 42.21 -19.86
N SER A 13 10.96 41.17 -19.89
CA SER A 13 10.53 39.84 -20.31
C SER A 13 9.64 39.23 -19.22
N PRO A 14 8.42 38.76 -19.52
CA PRO A 14 7.60 38.06 -18.54
C PRO A 14 8.26 36.71 -18.21
N LEU A 15 8.63 36.51 -16.95
CA LEU A 15 8.97 35.19 -16.43
C LEU A 15 7.67 34.38 -16.35
N SER A 16 7.36 33.65 -17.42
CA SER A 16 6.29 32.65 -17.41
C SER A 16 6.68 31.50 -16.49
N SER A 17 6.28 31.57 -15.23
CA SER A 17 6.46 30.51 -14.25
C SER A 17 5.51 29.36 -14.57
N ALA A 18 5.98 28.36 -15.33
CA ALA A 18 5.27 27.11 -15.50
C ALA A 18 5.31 26.34 -14.16
N PHE A 19 4.19 26.32 -13.43
CA PHE A 19 4.02 25.37 -12.34
C PHE A 19 4.01 23.97 -12.96
N ALA A 20 5.17 23.31 -12.94
CA ALA A 20 5.26 21.90 -13.28
C ALA A 20 4.49 21.13 -12.22
N GLN A 21 3.19 20.95 -12.46
CA GLN A 21 2.35 20.06 -11.67
C GLN A 21 2.83 18.65 -12.01
N SER A 22 3.83 18.17 -11.26
CA SER A 22 4.29 16.80 -11.42
C SER A 22 3.06 15.94 -11.20
N LYS A 23 2.61 15.28 -12.27
CA LYS A 23 1.57 14.27 -12.22
C LYS A 23 2.20 13.02 -11.62
N ALA A 24 2.90 13.18 -10.49
CA ALA A 24 3.41 12.10 -9.69
C ALA A 24 2.22 11.20 -9.43
N ASN A 25 2.37 9.91 -9.72
CA ASN A 25 1.35 8.92 -9.38
C ASN A 25 1.08 9.08 -7.87
N CYS A 26 -0.02 9.76 -7.55
CA CYS A 26 -0.37 10.14 -6.19
C CYS A 26 -0.63 8.84 -5.43
N THR A 27 0.35 8.46 -4.62
CA THR A 27 0.40 7.18 -3.94
C THR A 27 0.86 7.40 -2.52
N CYS A 28 0.40 6.57 -1.61
CA CYS A 28 0.94 6.55 -0.26
C CYS A 28 2.20 5.68 -0.23
N ARG A 29 3.23 6.09 0.52
CA ARG A 29 4.45 5.30 0.70
C ARG A 29 4.43 4.57 2.03
N PHE A 30 4.76 3.29 2.01
CA PHE A 30 4.99 2.50 3.22
C PHE A 30 6.00 1.39 2.94
N ALA A 31 6.96 1.18 3.84
CA ALA A 31 8.01 0.15 3.70
C ALA A 31 8.73 0.16 2.34
N GLY A 32 9.01 1.35 1.79
CA GLY A 32 9.66 1.52 0.49
C GLY A 32 8.76 1.36 -0.74
N GLN A 33 7.52 0.90 -0.57
CA GLN A 33 6.56 0.65 -1.64
C GLN A 33 5.52 1.76 -1.79
N ASN A 34 4.91 1.82 -2.97
CA ASN A 34 3.85 2.77 -3.30
C ASN A 34 2.49 2.05 -3.35
N TYR A 35 1.50 2.65 -2.72
CA TYR A 35 0.13 2.15 -2.59
C TYR A 35 -0.85 3.13 -3.21
N LYS A 36 -1.87 2.62 -3.88
CA LYS A 36 -2.90 3.44 -4.52
C LYS A 36 -3.87 3.97 -3.47
N THR A 37 -4.54 5.07 -3.79
CA THR A 37 -5.67 5.55 -2.99
C THR A 37 -6.70 4.44 -2.82
N GLY A 38 -7.17 4.23 -1.59
CA GLY A 38 -8.09 3.14 -1.22
C GLY A 38 -7.39 1.91 -0.61
N ASP A 39 -6.09 1.72 -0.87
CA ASP A 39 -5.33 0.61 -0.27
C ASP A 39 -5.33 0.72 1.25
N ILE A 40 -5.40 -0.44 1.92
CA ILE A 40 -5.44 -0.55 3.37
C ILE A 40 -4.18 -1.28 3.83
N MET A 41 -3.51 -0.70 4.83
CA MET A 41 -2.29 -1.27 5.41
C MET A 41 -2.29 -1.15 6.92
N CYS A 42 -1.63 -2.11 7.57
CA CYS A 42 -1.34 -2.04 8.98
C CYS A 42 -0.07 -1.19 9.20
N ILE A 43 -0.21 -0.03 9.84
CA ILE A 43 0.90 0.89 10.11
C ILE A 43 0.99 1.11 11.61
N ARG A 44 2.10 0.67 12.22
CA ARG A 44 2.33 0.78 13.67
C ARG A 44 1.18 0.18 14.51
N GLY A 45 0.61 -0.94 14.07
CA GLY A 45 -0.49 -1.63 14.75
C GLY A 45 -1.89 -1.07 14.47
N LYS A 46 -2.00 0.04 13.73
CA LYS A 46 -3.26 0.69 13.37
C LYS A 46 -3.63 0.42 11.92
N LEU A 47 -4.90 0.12 11.68
CA LEU A 47 -5.42 -0.04 10.33
C LEU A 47 -5.53 1.34 9.68
N SER A 48 -4.83 1.53 8.57
CA SER A 48 -4.78 2.82 7.87
C SER A 48 -5.15 2.64 6.41
N ARG A 49 -5.90 3.60 5.85
CA ARG A 49 -6.25 3.66 4.44
C ARG A 49 -5.50 4.80 3.76
N CYS A 50 -5.00 4.56 2.56
CA CYS A 50 -4.44 5.60 1.72
C CYS A 50 -5.56 6.50 1.17
N GLU A 51 -5.57 7.78 1.54
CA GLU A 51 -6.58 8.76 1.13
C GLU A 51 -5.93 10.09 0.71
N PHE A 52 -6.70 10.97 0.07
CA PHE A 52 -6.28 12.35 -0.16
C PHE A 52 -6.65 13.23 1.04
N VAL A 53 -5.65 13.89 1.62
CA VAL A 53 -5.80 14.91 2.65
C VAL A 53 -5.21 16.21 2.12
N LEU A 54 -6.05 17.24 1.93
CA LEU A 54 -5.64 18.54 1.38
C LEU A 54 -4.79 18.44 0.09
N ASN A 55 -5.27 17.66 -0.89
CA ASN A 55 -4.61 17.39 -2.18
C ASN A 55 -3.32 16.55 -2.12
N ASN A 56 -2.91 16.05 -0.96
CA ASN A 56 -1.78 15.13 -0.82
C ASN A 56 -2.25 13.74 -0.43
N THR A 57 -1.62 12.68 -0.96
CA THR A 57 -1.88 11.31 -0.50
C THR A 57 -1.26 11.10 0.88
N SER A 58 -2.06 10.58 1.80
CA SER A 58 -1.67 10.38 3.19
C SER A 58 -2.35 9.15 3.79
N TRP A 59 -1.71 8.58 4.80
CA TRP A 59 -2.28 7.46 5.56
C TRP A 59 -3.25 7.99 6.60
N LYS A 60 -4.52 7.64 6.46
CA LYS A 60 -5.56 7.93 7.45
C LYS A 60 -5.83 6.68 8.28
N THR A 61 -5.70 6.80 9.60
CA THR A 61 -6.10 5.73 10.50
C THR A 61 -7.62 5.54 10.47
N ILE A 62 -8.05 4.31 10.21
CA ILE A 62 -9.46 3.89 10.15
C ILE A 62 -9.83 2.89 11.25
N ALA A 63 -8.86 2.26 11.91
CA ALA A 63 -9.08 1.48 13.14
C ALA A 63 -7.80 1.44 14.01
N GLU A 64 -7.99 1.30 15.32
CA GLU A 64 -6.89 1.24 16.29
C GLU A 64 -6.13 -0.10 16.28
N THR A 65 -6.73 -1.15 15.71
CA THR A 65 -6.16 -2.49 15.64
C THR A 65 -6.21 -3.04 14.22
N CYS A 66 -5.19 -3.81 13.83
CA CYS A 66 -5.18 -4.51 12.55
C CYS A 66 -5.96 -5.83 12.62
N PRO A 67 -6.65 -6.23 11.54
CA PRO A 67 -7.35 -7.49 11.50
C PRO A 67 -6.35 -8.65 11.62
N GLN A 68 -6.59 -9.53 12.57
CA GLN A 68 -5.82 -10.74 12.72
C GLN A 68 -6.29 -11.73 11.64
N ALA A 69 -5.41 -12.10 10.71
CA ALA A 69 -5.74 -13.13 9.74
C ALA A 69 -5.91 -14.45 10.51
N SER A 70 -7.14 -14.94 10.63
CA SER A 70 -7.37 -16.33 10.99
C SER A 70 -6.87 -17.17 9.82
N ALA A 71 -5.67 -17.74 9.94
CA ALA A 71 -5.24 -18.78 9.02
C ALA A 71 -6.34 -19.86 9.02
N PRO A 72 -6.86 -20.27 7.85
CA PRO A 72 -7.66 -21.49 7.78
C PRO A 72 -6.81 -22.57 8.44
N GLY A 73 -7.36 -23.26 9.45
CA GLY A 73 -6.70 -24.41 10.04
C GLY A 73 -6.24 -25.37 8.94
N PRO A 74 -5.21 -26.20 9.18
CA PRO A 74 -4.65 -27.07 8.16
C PRO A 74 -5.79 -27.75 7.41
N ARG A 75 -5.90 -27.45 6.11
CA ARG A 75 -6.87 -28.11 5.23
C ARG A 75 -6.54 -29.59 5.37
N GLN A 76 -7.41 -30.36 6.02
CA GLN A 76 -7.29 -31.81 6.00
C GLN A 76 -7.50 -32.20 4.54
N SER A 77 -6.39 -32.36 3.82
CA SER A 77 -6.41 -32.97 2.50
C SER A 77 -7.05 -34.35 2.69
N PRO A 78 -8.16 -34.66 2.00
CA PRO A 78 -8.84 -35.96 2.15
C PRO A 78 -7.95 -37.16 1.77
N LEU A 79 -6.74 -36.91 1.27
CA LEU A 79 -5.77 -37.92 0.90
C LEU A 79 -5.17 -38.70 2.09
N SER A 80 -5.32 -38.22 3.33
CA SER A 80 -4.77 -38.91 4.52
C SER A 80 -5.79 -39.78 5.28
N THR A 81 -7.08 -39.71 4.96
CA THR A 81 -8.09 -40.46 5.73
C THR A 81 -7.96 -41.98 5.54
N THR A 82 -7.58 -42.44 4.35
CA THR A 82 -7.39 -43.87 4.07
C THR A 82 -6.19 -44.43 4.83
N GLU A 83 -5.08 -43.69 4.86
CA GLU A 83 -3.86 -44.13 5.54
C GLU A 83 -4.03 -44.11 7.07
N VAL A 84 -4.67 -43.07 7.61
CA VAL A 84 -5.04 -43.00 9.04
C VAL A 84 -6.02 -44.12 9.42
N ALA A 85 -6.98 -44.45 8.54
CA ALA A 85 -7.93 -45.55 8.78
C ALA A 85 -7.25 -46.94 8.72
N ILE A 86 -6.27 -47.13 7.83
CA ILE A 86 -5.49 -48.37 7.74
C ILE A 86 -4.65 -48.55 9.02
N MET A 87 -3.95 -47.51 9.47
CA MET A 87 -3.14 -47.57 10.70
C MET A 87 -4.01 -47.81 11.94
N ALA A 88 -5.18 -47.15 12.04
CA ALA A 88 -6.12 -47.36 13.13
C ALA A 88 -6.69 -48.80 13.17
N ARG A 89 -6.91 -49.42 12.00
CA ARG A 89 -7.33 -50.83 11.91
C ARG A 89 -6.23 -51.79 12.33
N MET A 90 -4.98 -51.53 11.93
CA MET A 90 -3.85 -52.39 12.27
C MET A 90 -3.55 -52.38 13.77
N HIS A 91 -3.61 -51.21 14.42
CA HIS A 91 -3.46 -51.10 15.88
C HIS A 91 -4.56 -51.85 16.64
N ARG A 92 -5.82 -51.83 16.17
CA ARG A 92 -6.90 -52.61 16.79
C ARG A 92 -6.68 -54.11 16.68
N GLN A 93 -6.22 -54.61 15.52
CA GLN A 93 -5.97 -56.04 15.34
C GLN A 93 -4.84 -56.56 16.23
N PHE A 94 -3.81 -55.75 16.48
CA PHE A 94 -2.70 -56.12 17.37
C PHE A 94 -3.11 -56.16 18.85
N SER A 95 -4.15 -55.42 19.25
CA SER A 95 -4.66 -55.41 20.63
C SER A 95 -5.64 -56.55 20.96
N ILE A 96 -6.12 -57.30 19.97
CA ILE A 96 -7.11 -58.39 20.14
C ILE A 96 -6.44 -59.77 20.26
N LYS A 97 -5.10 -59.82 20.23
CA LYS A 97 -4.32 -61.04 20.43
C LYS A 97 -3.53 -60.97 21.72
#